data_AF-A0A7W3Y1P0-F1
#
_entry.id   AF-A0A7W3Y1P0-F1
#
_cell.length_a   1.000
_cell.length_b   1.000
_cell.length_c   1.000
_cell.angle_alpha   90.00
_cell.angle_beta   90.00
_cell.angle_gamma   90.00
#
_symmetry.space_group_name_H-M   'P 1'
#
loop_
_entity.id
_entity.type
_entity.pdbx_description
1 polymer ?
#
loop_
_entity_poly.entity_id
_entity_poly.type
_entity_poly.pdbx_seq_one_letter_code
_entity_poly.pdbx_strand_id
1 'polypeptide(L)'
;MSDFARIARRALRDGGYSMRAAARALNYDPAYLSRVLNGKQRPSPQLVEALDGLVGADGALRAVVMDEEGESRVAGALTRPAGVDGRTVEALVGVLRAQRRLEDAIGPTPLIPAVRAQLEQVGTLAREARGPHRRALLAVAAEWHQYAGWLHAAVRRDARALELLSAAEELSDEAGDGTVAAVAVSFRGYVARQRGNFRGVLRASHAALHAPGAHPTQRVFDTLQAAGGYAGLGEREKARRLLGEAAEASTRVSDPPSIVYWYSPQFFQMNIGMVSLSLDDHAAAADLLSEGLRGLPAEQRGAEWTTEYRTALARAERAR
;
A
#
# COMPACT_ATOMS: atom_id res chain seq x y z
N MET A 1 17.85 -4.29 -15.03
CA MET A 1 16.71 -5.11 -15.49
C MET A 1 15.47 -4.31 -15.13
N SER A 2 14.80 -3.69 -16.10
CA SER A 2 13.77 -2.68 -15.85
C SER A 2 12.60 -3.26 -15.04
N ASP A 3 12.30 -2.66 -13.88
CA ASP A 3 11.21 -3.10 -13.01
C ASP A 3 9.85 -3.06 -13.72
N PHE A 4 9.66 -2.09 -14.63
CA PHE A 4 8.54 -2.04 -15.56
C PHE A 4 8.34 -3.37 -16.30
N ALA A 5 9.39 -3.95 -16.89
CA ALA A 5 9.26 -5.19 -17.65
C ALA A 5 8.76 -6.36 -16.80
N ARG A 6 9.23 -6.44 -15.54
CA ARG A 6 8.83 -7.48 -14.60
C ARG A 6 7.37 -7.31 -14.18
N ILE A 7 6.96 -6.08 -13.90
CA ILE A 7 5.60 -5.73 -13.49
C ILE A 7 4.63 -5.96 -14.66
N ALA A 8 4.90 -5.37 -15.82
CA ALA A 8 4.06 -5.48 -17.02
C ALA A 8 3.86 -6.94 -17.45
N ARG A 9 4.94 -7.74 -17.48
CA ARG A 9 4.86 -9.17 -17.81
C ARG A 9 3.95 -9.93 -16.85
N ARG A 10 4.03 -9.60 -15.56
CA ARG A 10 3.24 -10.29 -14.55
C ARG A 10 1.78 -9.85 -14.58
N ALA A 11 1.52 -8.56 -14.72
CA ALA A 11 0.19 -8.01 -14.92
C ALA A 11 -0.52 -8.65 -16.12
N LEU A 12 0.18 -8.78 -17.27
CA LEU A 12 -0.37 -9.47 -18.44
C LEU A 12 -0.76 -10.91 -18.13
N ARG A 13 0.14 -11.68 -17.50
CA ARG A 13 -0.12 -13.08 -17.18
C ARG A 13 -1.29 -13.23 -16.22
N ASP A 14 -1.33 -12.41 -15.18
CA ASP A 14 -2.35 -12.45 -14.15
C ASP A 14 -3.72 -11.97 -14.74
N GLY A 15 -3.69 -11.10 -15.75
CA GLY A 15 -4.83 -10.75 -16.61
C GLY A 15 -5.16 -11.76 -17.73
N GLY A 16 -4.55 -12.96 -17.72
CA GLY A 16 -4.87 -14.03 -18.67
C GLY A 16 -4.21 -13.93 -20.05
N TYR A 17 -3.34 -12.95 -20.28
CA TYR A 17 -2.63 -12.81 -21.54
C TYR A 17 -1.37 -13.66 -21.60
N SER A 18 -1.27 -14.50 -22.63
CA SER A 18 0.04 -14.97 -23.09
C SER A 18 0.78 -13.83 -23.80
N MET A 19 2.11 -13.89 -23.85
CA MET A 19 2.92 -12.90 -24.57
C MET A 19 2.52 -12.75 -26.04
N ARG A 20 2.18 -13.86 -26.71
CA ARG A 20 1.70 -13.85 -28.10
C ARG A 20 0.30 -13.25 -28.23
N ALA A 21 -0.58 -13.51 -27.25
CA ALA A 21 -1.91 -12.90 -27.22
C ALA A 21 -1.81 -11.38 -27.01
N ALA A 22 -0.95 -10.93 -26.09
CA ALA A 22 -0.67 -9.51 -25.87
C ALA A 22 -0.08 -8.84 -27.12
N ALA A 23 0.92 -9.46 -27.77
CA ALA A 23 1.49 -8.94 -29.01
C ALA A 23 0.43 -8.75 -30.11
N ARG A 24 -0.47 -9.73 -30.26
CA ARG A 24 -1.60 -9.64 -31.20
C ARG A 24 -2.60 -8.55 -30.81
N ALA A 25 -2.99 -8.49 -29.53
CA ALA A 25 -3.95 -7.49 -29.05
C ALA A 25 -3.44 -6.06 -29.23
N LEU A 26 -2.13 -5.85 -29.06
CA LEU A 26 -1.50 -4.54 -29.19
C LEU A 26 -0.97 -4.23 -30.61
N ASN A 27 -1.08 -5.15 -31.55
CA ASN A 27 -0.49 -5.04 -32.90
C ASN A 27 1.03 -4.77 -32.90
N TYR A 28 1.79 -5.41 -32.00
CA TYR A 28 3.25 -5.34 -31.96
C TYR A 28 3.90 -6.65 -32.42
N ASP A 29 5.11 -6.54 -32.97
CA ASP A 29 5.96 -7.69 -33.25
C ASP A 29 6.24 -8.50 -31.95
N PRO A 30 5.97 -9.82 -31.92
CA PRO A 30 6.20 -10.64 -30.75
C PRO A 30 7.67 -10.67 -30.28
N ALA A 31 8.64 -10.53 -31.18
CA ALA A 31 10.06 -10.52 -30.81
C ALA A 31 10.45 -9.20 -30.13
N TYR A 32 9.91 -8.06 -30.58
CA TYR A 32 10.05 -6.78 -29.92
C TYR A 32 9.41 -6.80 -28.53
N LEU A 33 8.15 -7.22 -28.41
CA LEU A 33 7.48 -7.32 -27.11
C LEU A 33 8.23 -8.24 -26.15
N SER A 34 8.75 -9.37 -26.64
CA SER A 34 9.58 -10.29 -25.87
C SER A 34 10.87 -9.62 -25.37
N ARG A 35 11.60 -8.89 -26.21
CA ARG A 35 12.82 -8.19 -25.78
C ARG A 35 12.52 -7.18 -24.68
N VAL A 36 11.43 -6.43 -24.81
CA VAL A 36 11.01 -5.45 -23.80
C VAL A 36 10.61 -6.11 -22.48
N LEU A 37 9.69 -7.09 -22.51
CA LEU A 37 9.18 -7.77 -21.31
C LEU A 37 10.21 -8.70 -20.63
N ASN A 38 11.34 -8.96 -21.28
CA ASN A 38 12.51 -9.62 -20.68
C ASN A 38 13.60 -8.62 -20.26
N GLY A 39 13.35 -7.31 -20.35
CA GLY A 39 14.29 -6.26 -19.96
C GLY A 39 15.54 -6.17 -20.84
N LYS A 40 15.50 -6.73 -22.05
CA LYS A 40 16.59 -6.70 -23.03
C LYS A 40 16.56 -5.47 -23.93
N GLN A 41 15.44 -4.74 -23.94
CA GLN A 41 15.27 -3.50 -24.69
C GLN A 41 14.35 -2.56 -23.90
N ARG A 42 14.61 -1.25 -23.97
CA ARG A 42 13.71 -0.25 -23.39
C ARG A 42 12.40 -0.16 -24.18
N PRO A 43 11.24 -0.04 -23.51
CA PRO A 43 9.98 0.17 -24.18
C PRO A 43 9.93 1.57 -24.81
N SER A 44 9.28 1.69 -25.97
CA SER A 44 8.89 3.01 -26.49
C SER A 44 7.71 3.57 -25.67
N PRO A 45 7.54 4.90 -25.60
CA PRO A 45 6.40 5.51 -24.91
C PRO A 45 5.04 4.97 -25.38
N GLN A 46 4.91 4.70 -26.69
CA GLN A 46 3.70 4.12 -27.27
C GLN A 46 3.43 2.69 -26.77
N LEU A 47 4.48 1.88 -26.59
CA LEU A 47 4.32 0.53 -26.05
C LEU A 47 3.96 0.57 -24.55
N VAL A 48 4.51 1.52 -23.79
CA VAL A 48 4.14 1.71 -22.38
C VAL A 48 2.65 2.05 -22.28
N GLU A 49 2.18 3.03 -23.05
CA GLU A 49 0.76 3.43 -23.09
C GLU A 49 -0.15 2.26 -23.51
N ALA A 50 0.26 1.50 -24.53
CA ALA A 50 -0.49 0.35 -25.00
C ALA A 50 -0.58 -0.77 -23.93
N LEU A 51 0.52 -1.05 -23.24
CA LEU A 51 0.54 -2.03 -22.15
C LEU A 51 -0.29 -1.57 -20.96
N ASP A 52 -0.21 -0.29 -20.61
CA ASP A 52 -0.99 0.34 -19.54
C ASP A 52 -2.49 0.18 -19.80
N GLY A 53 -2.95 0.55 -21.00
CA GLY A 53 -4.34 0.37 -21.42
C GLY A 53 -4.77 -1.10 -21.45
N LEU A 54 -3.91 -2.02 -21.90
CA LEU A 54 -4.25 -3.45 -21.99
C LEU A 54 -4.43 -4.11 -20.62
N VAL A 55 -3.67 -3.66 -19.61
CA VAL A 55 -3.82 -4.18 -18.23
C VAL A 55 -4.80 -3.35 -17.39
N GLY A 56 -5.39 -2.29 -17.96
CA GLY A 56 -6.32 -1.42 -17.26
C GLY A 56 -5.68 -0.60 -16.13
N ALA A 57 -4.44 -0.15 -16.32
CA ALA A 57 -3.70 0.58 -15.28
C ALA A 57 -3.99 2.08 -15.20
N ASP A 58 -4.76 2.64 -16.13
CA ASP A 58 -5.17 4.06 -16.16
C ASP A 58 -4.01 5.06 -15.95
N GLY A 59 -2.90 4.82 -16.63
CA GLY A 59 -1.66 5.60 -16.57
C GLY A 59 -0.73 5.24 -15.40
N ALA A 60 -1.15 4.38 -14.46
CA ALA A 60 -0.34 4.01 -13.31
C ALA A 60 0.86 3.12 -13.68
N LEU A 61 0.76 2.30 -14.74
CA LEU A 61 1.88 1.49 -15.22
C LEU A 61 2.90 2.37 -15.97
N ARG A 62 2.42 3.42 -16.65
CA ARG A 62 3.30 4.44 -17.21
C ARG A 62 4.05 5.20 -16.12
N ALA A 63 3.39 5.53 -15.01
CA ALA A 63 3.96 6.31 -13.92
C ALA A 63 5.13 5.63 -13.19
N VAL A 64 5.26 4.31 -13.26
CA VAL A 64 6.40 3.59 -12.66
C VAL A 64 7.65 3.58 -13.55
N VAL A 65 7.56 4.06 -14.79
CA VAL A 65 8.72 4.21 -15.67
C VAL A 65 9.47 5.48 -15.27
N MET A 66 10.68 5.30 -14.74
CA MET A 66 11.59 6.40 -14.46
C MET A 66 12.11 7.00 -15.77
N ASP A 67 12.35 8.31 -15.78
CA ASP A 67 13.09 8.94 -16.86
C ASP A 67 14.59 8.56 -16.82
N GLU A 68 15.32 8.92 -17.89
CA GLU A 68 16.72 8.53 -18.01
C GLU A 68 17.60 9.12 -16.91
N GLU A 69 17.26 10.34 -16.47
CA GLU A 69 18.00 11.03 -15.42
C GLU A 69 17.80 10.35 -14.06
N GLY A 70 16.56 10.00 -13.71
CA GLY A 70 16.23 9.25 -12.51
C GLY A 70 16.89 7.88 -12.48
N GLU A 71 16.81 7.11 -13.57
CA GLU A 71 17.46 5.79 -13.65
C GLU A 71 18.99 5.92 -13.48
N SER A 72 19.61 6.89 -14.15
CA SER A 72 21.04 7.15 -14.06
C SER A 72 21.46 7.56 -12.64
N ARG A 73 20.67 8.39 -11.96
CA ARG A 73 20.92 8.79 -10.57
C ARG A 73 20.86 7.61 -9.61
N VAL A 74 19.82 6.78 -9.68
CA VAL A 74 19.70 5.60 -8.80
C VAL A 74 20.81 4.59 -9.09
N ALA A 75 21.15 4.36 -10.36
CA ALA A 75 22.28 3.50 -10.72
C ALA A 75 23.62 4.07 -10.20
N GLY A 76 23.84 5.37 -10.34
CA GLY A 76 25.01 6.08 -9.81
C GLY A 76 25.12 5.95 -8.29
N ALA A 77 24.01 6.15 -7.59
CA ALA A 77 23.90 5.98 -6.14
C ALA A 77 24.29 4.58 -5.68
N LEU A 78 23.90 3.53 -6.42
CA LEU A 78 24.27 2.14 -6.10
C LEU A 78 25.77 1.87 -6.26
N THR A 79 26.47 2.62 -7.12
CA THR A 79 27.93 2.51 -7.27
C THR A 79 28.71 3.35 -6.27
N ARG A 80 28.14 4.47 -5.81
CA ARG A 80 28.74 5.35 -4.80
C ARG A 80 27.71 5.78 -3.74
N PRO A 81 27.30 4.89 -2.82
CA PRO A 81 26.23 5.18 -1.85
C PRO A 81 26.54 6.33 -0.88
N ALA A 82 27.83 6.59 -0.62
CA ALA A 82 28.25 7.72 0.19
C ALA A 82 27.95 9.10 -0.44
N GLY A 83 27.67 9.14 -1.75
CA GLY A 83 27.37 10.36 -2.50
C GLY A 83 25.89 10.59 -2.78
N VAL A 84 24.97 9.90 -2.07
CA VAL A 84 23.54 10.08 -2.27
C VAL A 84 23.10 11.49 -1.86
N ASP A 85 22.38 12.15 -2.75
CA ASP A 85 21.83 13.49 -2.58
C ASP A 85 20.30 13.49 -2.42
N GLY A 86 19.73 14.67 -2.15
CA GLY A 86 18.29 14.84 -2.03
C GLY A 86 17.49 14.43 -3.27
N ARG A 87 18.04 14.62 -4.47
CA ARG A 87 17.34 14.26 -5.73
C ARG A 87 17.19 12.75 -5.89
N THR A 88 18.19 11.99 -5.44
CA THR A 88 18.10 10.53 -5.41
C THR A 88 17.01 10.08 -4.42
N VAL A 89 16.92 10.71 -3.25
CA VAL A 89 15.85 10.45 -2.27
C VAL A 89 14.48 10.74 -2.89
N GLU A 90 14.31 11.90 -3.53
CA GLU A 90 13.07 12.29 -4.22
C GLU A 90 12.69 11.29 -5.32
N ALA A 91 13.65 10.80 -6.11
CA ALA A 91 13.40 9.79 -7.13
C ALA A 91 12.89 8.48 -6.52
N LEU A 92 13.47 8.01 -5.41
CA LEU A 92 13.03 6.80 -4.72
C LEU A 92 11.63 6.95 -4.11
N VAL A 93 11.32 8.12 -3.55
CA VAL A 93 9.96 8.45 -3.07
C VAL A 93 8.95 8.45 -4.23
N GLY A 94 9.33 9.02 -5.37
CA GLY A 94 8.51 9.06 -6.58
C GLY A 94 8.16 7.65 -7.08
N VAL A 95 9.14 6.76 -7.16
CA VAL A 95 8.92 5.35 -7.55
C VAL A 95 7.96 4.65 -6.58
N LEU A 96 8.17 4.79 -5.27
CA LEU A 96 7.30 4.17 -4.27
C LEU A 96 5.86 4.67 -4.38
N ARG A 97 5.66 5.98 -4.57
CA ARG A 97 4.33 6.58 -4.77
C ARG A 97 3.65 6.03 -6.02
N ALA A 98 4.37 5.96 -7.13
CA ALA A 98 3.83 5.43 -8.38
C ALA A 98 3.43 3.96 -8.25
N GLN A 99 4.20 3.16 -7.52
CA GLN A 99 3.90 1.75 -7.31
C GLN A 99 2.66 1.51 -6.45
N ARG A 100 2.46 2.30 -5.38
CA ARG A 100 1.21 2.24 -4.59
C ARG A 100 -0.02 2.51 -5.48
N ARG A 101 0.05 3.47 -6.39
CA ARG A 101 -1.03 3.75 -7.36
C ARG A 101 -1.20 2.65 -8.39
N LEU A 102 -0.11 2.04 -8.84
CA LEU A 102 -0.18 0.90 -9.74
C LEU A 102 -0.84 -0.31 -9.06
N GLU A 103 -0.58 -0.52 -7.78
CA GLU A 103 -1.21 -1.59 -6.99
C GLU A 103 -2.74 -1.47 -6.99
N ASP A 104 -3.28 -0.25 -6.85
CA ASP A 104 -4.73 -0.01 -6.90
C ASP A 104 -5.34 -0.57 -8.19
N ALA A 105 -4.60 -0.57 -9.30
CA ALA A 105 -5.09 -1.01 -10.60
C ALA A 105 -4.82 -2.50 -10.93
N ILE A 106 -3.61 -3.01 -10.63
CA ILE A 106 -3.20 -4.37 -11.04
C ILE A 106 -3.11 -5.37 -9.88
N GLY A 107 -3.40 -4.92 -8.65
CA GLY A 107 -3.28 -5.70 -7.43
C GLY A 107 -1.84 -5.86 -6.92
N PRO A 108 -1.65 -6.50 -5.75
CA PRO A 108 -0.36 -6.60 -5.08
C PRO A 108 0.56 -7.66 -5.71
N THR A 109 -0.01 -8.75 -6.24
CA THR A 109 0.75 -9.92 -6.70
C THR A 109 1.76 -9.61 -7.80
N PRO A 110 1.44 -8.77 -8.83
CA PRO A 110 2.40 -8.37 -9.84
C PRO A 110 3.61 -7.59 -9.33
N LEU A 111 3.45 -6.81 -8.26
CA LEU A 111 4.46 -5.88 -7.75
C LEU A 111 5.50 -6.54 -6.85
N ILE A 112 5.14 -7.58 -6.09
CA ILE A 112 6.01 -8.22 -5.08
C ILE A 112 7.45 -8.48 -5.58
N PRO A 113 7.69 -9.09 -6.77
CA PRO A 113 9.06 -9.36 -7.20
C PRO A 113 9.89 -8.10 -7.51
N ALA A 114 9.26 -7.05 -8.02
CA ALA A 114 9.94 -5.80 -8.33
C ALA A 114 10.24 -5.02 -7.05
N VAL A 115 9.24 -4.89 -6.17
CA VAL A 115 9.38 -4.23 -4.88
C VAL A 115 10.45 -4.91 -4.02
N ARG A 116 10.54 -6.25 -4.04
CA ARG A 116 11.62 -6.97 -3.33
C ARG A 116 13.02 -6.59 -3.85
N ALA A 117 13.21 -6.56 -5.17
CA ALA A 117 14.51 -6.22 -5.75
C ALA A 117 14.90 -4.76 -5.44
N GLN A 118 13.93 -3.85 -5.46
CA GLN A 118 14.15 -2.45 -5.11
C GLN A 118 14.40 -2.27 -3.61
N LEU A 119 13.71 -3.03 -2.76
CA LEU A 119 13.94 -3.03 -1.32
C LEU A 119 15.39 -3.43 -0.96
N GLU A 120 15.96 -4.42 -1.66
CA GLU A 120 17.37 -4.79 -1.50
C GLU A 120 18.32 -3.65 -1.88
N GLN A 121 18.01 -2.91 -2.96
CA GLN A 121 18.77 -1.74 -3.41
C GLN A 121 18.66 -0.58 -2.42
N VAL A 122 17.45 -0.20 -2.04
CA VAL A 122 17.18 0.89 -1.08
C VAL A 122 17.79 0.56 0.29
N GLY A 123 17.70 -0.69 0.75
CA GLY A 123 18.33 -1.13 1.99
C GLY A 123 19.87 -1.08 1.94
N THR A 124 20.48 -1.30 0.78
CA THR A 124 21.93 -1.10 0.60
C THR A 124 22.30 0.38 0.66
N LEU A 125 21.56 1.23 -0.05
CA LEU A 125 21.75 2.68 0.00
C LEU A 125 21.60 3.22 1.43
N ALA A 126 20.56 2.81 2.15
CA ALA A 126 20.29 3.29 3.51
C ALA A 126 21.38 2.88 4.51
N ARG A 127 21.93 1.65 4.41
CA ARG A 127 23.02 1.18 5.27
C ARG A 127 24.34 1.91 5.01
N GLU A 128 24.63 2.22 3.75
CA GLU A 128 25.92 2.78 3.34
C GLU A 128 25.93 4.32 3.28
N ALA A 129 24.75 4.94 3.28
CA ALA A 129 24.61 6.39 3.22
C ALA A 129 25.28 7.08 4.41
N ARG A 130 25.94 8.19 4.11
CA ARG A 130 26.60 9.08 5.07
C ARG A 130 26.15 10.52 4.83
N GLY A 131 26.39 11.38 5.81
CA GLY A 131 26.11 12.80 5.66
C GLY A 131 24.61 13.16 5.77
N PRO A 132 24.21 14.34 5.27
CA PRO A 132 22.95 14.98 5.63
C PRO A 132 21.70 14.23 5.14
N HIS A 133 21.81 13.40 4.11
CA HIS A 133 20.67 12.68 3.51
C HIS A 133 20.44 11.29 4.09
N ARG A 134 21.30 10.80 5.01
CA ARG A 134 21.17 9.47 5.62
C ARG A 134 19.81 9.26 6.29
N ARG A 135 19.36 10.24 7.09
CA ARG A 135 18.08 10.16 7.80
C ARG A 135 16.89 10.07 6.83
N ALA A 136 16.92 10.84 5.75
CA ALA A 136 15.88 10.80 4.73
C ALA A 136 15.86 9.45 3.99
N LEU A 137 17.03 8.87 3.69
CA LEU A 137 17.09 7.53 3.11
C LEU A 137 16.57 6.43 4.04
N LEU A 138 16.84 6.52 5.35
CA LEU A 138 16.28 5.58 6.33
C LEU A 138 14.76 5.68 6.38
N ALA A 139 14.19 6.89 6.35
CA ALA A 139 12.74 7.09 6.29
C ALA A 139 12.15 6.47 5.01
N VAL A 140 12.79 6.68 3.85
CA VAL A 140 12.39 6.04 2.59
C VAL A 140 12.50 4.52 2.70
N ALA A 141 13.59 3.99 3.24
CA ALA A 141 13.74 2.55 3.44
C ALA A 141 12.67 1.97 4.36
N ALA A 142 12.29 2.67 5.43
CA ALA A 142 11.19 2.28 6.31
C ALA A 142 9.86 2.22 5.55
N GLU A 143 9.55 3.22 4.71
CA GLU A 143 8.34 3.21 3.87
C GLU A 143 8.34 2.06 2.86
N TRP A 144 9.49 1.73 2.27
CA TRP A 144 9.63 0.58 1.37
C TRP A 144 9.39 -0.76 2.10
N HIS A 145 9.90 -0.90 3.32
CA HIS A 145 9.64 -2.07 4.17
C HIS A 145 8.16 -2.16 4.53
N GLN A 146 7.54 -1.03 4.91
CA GLN A 146 6.11 -0.98 5.22
C GLN A 146 5.26 -1.40 4.01
N TYR A 147 5.56 -0.87 2.83
CA TYR A 147 4.83 -1.19 1.60
C TYR A 147 5.01 -2.65 1.19
N ALA A 148 6.24 -3.17 1.25
CA ALA A 148 6.49 -4.59 1.02
C ALA A 148 5.72 -5.46 2.04
N GLY A 149 5.67 -5.05 3.30
CA GLY A 149 4.88 -5.68 4.35
C GLY A 149 3.39 -5.75 4.00
N TRP A 150 2.82 -4.64 3.53
CA TRP A 150 1.45 -4.57 3.03
C TRP A 150 1.20 -5.53 1.85
N LEU A 151 2.03 -5.50 0.81
CA LEU A 151 1.87 -6.39 -0.36
C LEU A 151 1.84 -7.86 0.04
N HIS A 152 2.67 -8.25 1.01
CA HIS A 152 2.69 -9.60 1.56
C HIS A 152 1.46 -9.90 2.43
N ALA A 153 0.96 -8.94 3.21
CA ALA A 153 -0.26 -9.09 4.01
C ALA A 153 -1.50 -9.27 3.13
N ALA A 154 -1.63 -8.48 2.06
CA ALA A 154 -2.74 -8.56 1.12
C ALA A 154 -2.89 -9.96 0.51
N VAL A 155 -1.77 -10.61 0.18
CA VAL A 155 -1.75 -11.99 -0.35
C VAL A 155 -1.62 -13.08 0.72
N ARG A 156 -1.93 -12.77 1.98
CA ARG A 156 -1.93 -13.68 3.14
C ARG A 156 -0.59 -14.36 3.44
N ARG A 157 0.53 -13.75 3.06
CA ARG A 157 1.89 -14.15 3.47
C ARG A 157 2.26 -13.50 4.80
N ASP A 158 1.41 -13.75 5.79
CA ASP A 158 1.38 -13.01 7.04
C ASP A 158 2.71 -13.03 7.81
N ALA A 159 3.46 -14.16 7.81
CA ALA A 159 4.75 -14.24 8.49
C ALA A 159 5.77 -13.25 7.90
N ARG A 160 5.89 -13.24 6.57
CA ARG A 160 6.77 -12.32 5.87
C ARG A 160 6.30 -10.87 6.00
N ALA A 161 4.99 -10.64 6.03
CA ALA A 161 4.44 -9.31 6.27
C ALA A 161 4.88 -8.78 7.64
N LEU A 162 4.77 -9.58 8.70
CA LEU A 162 5.19 -9.17 10.05
C LEU A 162 6.69 -8.88 10.14
N GLU A 163 7.54 -9.70 9.52
CA GLU A 163 8.99 -9.43 9.45
C GLU A 163 9.29 -8.05 8.82
N LEU A 164 8.65 -7.76 7.69
CA LEU A 164 8.86 -6.51 6.95
C LEU A 164 8.30 -5.30 7.70
N LEU A 165 7.14 -5.44 8.34
CA LEU A 165 6.54 -4.36 9.13
C LEU A 165 7.36 -4.06 10.40
N SER A 166 7.92 -5.08 11.06
CA SER A 166 8.82 -4.84 12.20
C SER A 166 10.13 -4.17 11.78
N ALA A 167 10.71 -4.55 10.63
CA ALA A 167 11.87 -3.85 10.08
C ALA A 167 11.56 -2.39 9.73
N ALA A 168 10.33 -2.09 9.28
CA ALA A 168 9.89 -0.72 9.04
C ALA A 168 9.84 0.10 10.34
N GLU A 169 9.32 -0.46 11.44
CA GLU A 169 9.33 0.18 12.75
C GLU A 169 10.75 0.52 13.20
N GLU A 170 11.68 -0.44 13.13
CA GLU A 170 13.08 -0.25 13.54
C GLU A 170 13.79 0.85 12.72
N LEU A 171 13.59 0.86 11.40
CA LEU A 171 14.16 1.89 10.52
C LEU A 171 13.52 3.26 10.75
N SER A 172 12.22 3.30 11.05
CA SER A 172 11.52 4.53 11.41
C SER A 172 12.04 5.14 12.70
N ASP A 173 12.34 4.32 13.72
CA ASP A 173 12.94 4.78 14.97
C ASP A 173 14.34 5.37 14.71
N GLU A 174 15.16 4.71 13.89
CA GLU A 174 16.47 5.24 13.50
C GLU A 174 16.37 6.53 12.68
N ALA A 175 15.36 6.63 11.82
CA ALA A 175 15.06 7.84 11.06
C ALA A 175 14.37 8.93 11.91
N GLY A 176 13.93 8.63 13.13
CA GLY A 176 13.05 9.49 13.91
C GLY A 176 11.79 9.91 13.15
N ASP A 177 11.18 8.98 12.40
CA ASP A 177 9.95 9.17 11.63
C ASP A 177 8.79 8.43 12.30
N GLY A 178 8.12 9.15 13.20
CA GLY A 178 6.98 8.63 13.95
C GLY A 178 5.74 8.34 13.11
N THR A 179 5.60 8.96 11.94
CA THR A 179 4.45 8.74 11.07
C THR A 179 4.55 7.37 10.42
N VAL A 180 5.71 7.01 9.87
CA VAL A 180 5.91 5.69 9.25
C VAL A 180 5.90 4.58 10.31
N ALA A 181 6.47 4.81 11.49
CA ALA A 181 6.40 3.86 12.62
C ALA A 181 4.95 3.53 13.00
N ALA A 182 4.11 4.55 13.18
CA ALA A 182 2.70 4.39 13.51
C ALA A 182 1.92 3.61 12.44
N VAL A 183 2.21 3.87 11.15
CA VAL A 183 1.59 3.13 10.06
C VAL A 183 2.05 1.67 10.06
N ALA A 184 3.35 1.40 10.17
CA ALA A 184 3.90 0.05 10.17
C ALA A 184 3.30 -0.82 11.28
N VAL A 185 3.23 -0.31 12.52
CA VAL A 185 2.63 -1.05 13.63
C VAL A 185 1.11 -1.23 13.46
N SER A 186 0.41 -0.25 12.89
CA SER A 186 -1.02 -0.37 12.55
C SER A 186 -1.30 -1.50 11.56
N PHE A 187 -0.44 -1.68 10.54
CA PHE A 187 -0.55 -2.79 9.59
C PHE A 187 -0.29 -4.17 10.22
N ARG A 188 0.46 -4.26 11.32
CA ARG A 188 0.54 -5.51 12.11
C ARG A 188 -0.80 -5.83 12.77
N GLY A 189 -1.54 -4.79 13.18
CA GLY A 189 -2.92 -4.93 13.66
C GLY A 189 -3.87 -5.43 12.58
N TYR A 190 -3.71 -4.97 11.34
CA TYR A 190 -4.41 -5.56 10.19
C TYR A 190 -4.11 -7.06 10.05
N VAL A 191 -2.84 -7.47 10.06
CA VAL A 191 -2.47 -8.90 9.98
C VAL A 191 -3.05 -9.69 11.16
N ALA A 192 -3.05 -9.13 12.37
CA ALA A 192 -3.64 -9.76 13.55
C ALA A 192 -5.16 -9.98 13.37
N ARG A 193 -5.89 -9.01 12.80
CA ARG A 193 -7.32 -9.14 12.48
C ARG A 193 -7.56 -10.25 11.47
N GLN A 194 -6.76 -10.33 10.41
CA GLN A 194 -6.88 -11.39 9.39
C GLN A 194 -6.66 -12.80 9.96
N ARG A 195 -6.00 -12.91 11.12
CA ARG A 195 -5.78 -14.16 11.87
C ARG A 195 -6.81 -14.38 13.00
N GLY A 196 -7.79 -13.50 13.17
CA GLY A 196 -8.74 -13.54 14.29
C GLY A 196 -8.12 -13.25 15.66
N ASN A 197 -6.90 -12.73 15.70
CA ASN A 197 -6.18 -12.44 16.95
C ASN A 197 -6.52 -11.02 17.45
N PHE A 198 -7.71 -10.85 18.03
CA PHE A 198 -8.19 -9.55 18.49
C PHE A 198 -7.35 -8.93 19.63
N ARG A 199 -6.70 -9.76 20.47
CA ARG A 199 -5.70 -9.26 21.43
C ARG A 199 -4.49 -8.65 20.72
N GLY A 200 -4.07 -9.25 19.61
CA GLY A 200 -3.02 -8.71 18.74
C GLY A 200 -3.44 -7.39 18.07
N VAL A 201 -4.71 -7.30 17.62
CA VAL A 201 -5.29 -6.05 17.09
C VAL A 201 -5.14 -4.94 18.13
N LEU A 202 -5.68 -5.13 19.33
CA LEU A 202 -5.62 -4.11 20.40
C LEU A 202 -4.19 -3.68 20.74
N ARG A 203 -3.24 -4.62 20.84
CA ARG A 203 -1.84 -4.27 21.12
C ARG A 203 -1.25 -3.38 20.03
N ALA A 204 -1.47 -3.73 18.76
CA ALA A 204 -0.96 -2.97 17.62
C ALA A 204 -1.63 -1.60 17.51
N SER A 205 -2.96 -1.53 17.61
CA SER A 205 -3.71 -0.27 17.53
C SER A 205 -3.32 0.68 18.66
N HIS A 206 -3.19 0.21 19.89
CA HIS A 206 -2.76 1.05 21.01
C HIS A 206 -1.31 1.50 20.87
N ALA A 207 -0.41 0.67 20.35
CA ALA A 207 0.97 1.09 20.05
C ALA A 207 0.98 2.20 18.98
N ALA A 208 0.19 2.05 17.90
CA ALA A 208 0.10 3.03 16.83
C ALA A 208 -0.49 4.37 17.31
N LEU A 209 -1.56 4.33 18.11
CA LEU A 209 -2.20 5.52 18.71
C LEU A 209 -1.24 6.38 19.52
N HIS A 210 -0.33 5.73 20.26
CA HIS A 210 0.58 6.40 21.20
C HIS A 210 2.00 6.54 20.66
N ALA A 211 2.24 6.17 19.40
CA ALA A 211 3.55 6.34 18.78
C ALA A 211 3.89 7.85 18.72
N PRO A 212 5.07 8.28 19.22
CA PRO A 212 5.52 9.65 19.08
C PRO A 212 5.54 10.06 17.60
N GLY A 213 4.92 11.18 17.24
CA GLY A 213 4.84 11.63 15.84
C GLY A 213 3.75 10.97 14.99
N ALA A 214 2.88 10.14 15.57
CA ALA A 214 1.71 9.58 14.88
C ALA A 214 0.77 10.68 14.36
N HIS A 215 0.49 10.67 13.06
CA HIS A 215 -0.37 11.65 12.39
C HIS A 215 -1.84 11.56 12.90
N PRO A 216 -2.57 12.69 13.05
CA PRO A 216 -3.97 12.67 13.50
C PRO A 216 -4.89 11.74 12.68
N THR A 217 -4.77 11.78 11.35
CA THR A 217 -5.53 10.92 10.43
C THR A 217 -5.26 9.42 10.66
N GLN A 218 -4.02 9.06 11.01
CA GLN A 218 -3.67 7.67 11.35
C GLN A 218 -4.31 7.26 12.68
N ARG A 219 -4.31 8.15 13.69
CA ARG A 219 -4.96 7.88 14.98
C ARG A 219 -6.45 7.58 14.85
N VAL A 220 -7.17 8.23 13.93
CA VAL A 220 -8.59 7.90 13.66
C VAL A 220 -8.74 6.44 13.24
N PHE A 221 -7.91 5.98 12.29
CA PHE A 221 -7.94 4.58 11.85
C PHE A 221 -7.60 3.63 13.00
N ASP A 222 -6.59 3.95 13.81
CA ASP A 222 -6.19 3.09 14.93
C ASP A 222 -7.24 3.04 16.04
N THR A 223 -8.00 4.10 16.26
CA THR A 223 -9.17 4.09 17.15
C THR A 223 -10.27 3.15 16.60
N LEU A 224 -10.55 3.19 15.29
CA LEU A 224 -11.49 2.25 14.64
C LEU A 224 -11.00 0.80 14.75
N GLN A 225 -9.70 0.59 14.53
CA GLN A 225 -9.09 -0.73 14.62
C GLN A 225 -9.16 -1.27 16.06
N ALA A 226 -8.93 -0.42 17.06
CA ALA A 226 -9.12 -0.77 18.46
C ALA A 226 -10.60 -1.07 18.79
N ALA A 227 -11.54 -0.28 18.28
CA ALA A 227 -12.97 -0.53 18.42
C ALA A 227 -13.36 -1.91 17.86
N GLY A 228 -12.88 -2.26 16.66
CA GLY A 228 -13.05 -3.58 16.07
C GLY A 228 -12.39 -4.70 16.89
N GLY A 229 -11.22 -4.44 17.47
CA GLY A 229 -10.55 -5.35 18.41
C GLY A 229 -11.38 -5.65 19.66
N TYR A 230 -11.96 -4.63 20.29
CA TYR A 230 -12.85 -4.81 21.44
C TYR A 230 -14.16 -5.53 21.05
N ALA A 231 -14.75 -5.19 19.91
CA ALA A 231 -15.94 -5.87 19.40
C ALA A 231 -15.70 -7.37 19.20
N GLY A 232 -14.56 -7.74 18.59
CA GLY A 232 -14.17 -9.14 18.41
C GLY A 232 -13.88 -9.91 19.71
N LEU A 233 -13.61 -9.22 20.82
CA LEU A 233 -13.49 -9.81 22.16
C LEU A 233 -14.82 -9.84 22.94
N GLY A 234 -15.92 -9.33 22.37
CA GLY A 234 -17.21 -9.22 23.04
C GLY A 234 -17.35 -8.02 23.98
N GLU A 235 -16.36 -7.12 24.03
CA GLU A 235 -16.33 -5.92 24.88
C GLU A 235 -17.14 -4.78 24.23
N ARG A 236 -18.45 -5.00 24.06
CA ARG A 236 -19.35 -4.15 23.24
C ARG A 236 -19.37 -2.68 23.65
N GLU A 237 -19.40 -2.39 24.95
CA GLU A 237 -19.45 -1.01 25.44
C GLU A 237 -18.18 -0.22 25.15
N LYS A 238 -17.01 -0.85 25.29
CA LYS A 238 -15.73 -0.22 24.93
C LYS A 238 -15.65 0.03 23.42
N ALA A 239 -16.08 -0.95 22.63
CA ALA A 239 -16.12 -0.84 21.18
C ALA A 239 -17.03 0.30 20.71
N ARG A 240 -18.26 0.42 21.26
CA ARG A 240 -19.18 1.52 20.93
C ARG A 240 -18.62 2.89 21.29
N ARG A 241 -17.98 3.02 22.46
CA ARG A 241 -17.35 4.27 22.88
C ARG A 241 -16.27 4.72 21.89
N LEU A 242 -15.32 3.83 21.57
CA LEU A 242 -14.25 4.14 20.62
C LEU A 242 -14.78 4.37 19.20
N LEU A 243 -15.83 3.67 18.79
CA LEU A 243 -16.49 3.91 17.50
C LEU A 243 -17.05 5.33 17.41
N GLY A 244 -17.72 5.80 18.48
CA GLY A 244 -18.23 7.17 18.57
C GLY A 244 -17.11 8.22 18.52
N GLU A 245 -16.04 8.01 19.29
CA GLU A 245 -14.86 8.89 19.30
C GLU A 245 -14.22 8.98 17.88
N ALA A 246 -14.05 7.84 17.22
CA ALA A 246 -13.47 7.80 15.88
C ALA A 246 -14.40 8.41 14.82
N ALA A 247 -15.71 8.18 14.90
CA ALA A 247 -16.68 8.77 13.99
C ALA A 247 -16.65 10.30 14.06
N GLU A 248 -16.64 10.87 15.28
CA GLU A 248 -16.50 12.31 15.47
C GLU A 248 -15.16 12.83 14.93
N ALA A 249 -14.05 12.18 15.28
CA ALA A 249 -12.71 12.57 14.85
C ALA A 249 -12.54 12.51 13.32
N SER A 250 -13.18 11.54 12.65
CA SER A 250 -13.12 11.39 11.18
C SER A 250 -13.68 12.59 10.41
N THR A 251 -14.55 13.39 11.04
CA THR A 251 -15.10 14.62 10.44
C THR A 251 -14.13 15.81 10.46
N ARG A 252 -13.02 15.69 11.21
CA ARG A 252 -12.07 16.78 11.46
C ARG A 252 -10.65 16.48 10.96
N VAL A 253 -10.48 15.37 10.23
CA VAL A 253 -9.15 14.97 9.75
C VAL A 253 -8.62 15.95 8.70
N SER A 254 -7.34 16.28 8.80
CA SER A 254 -6.59 16.95 7.74
C SER A 254 -6.16 15.96 6.66
N ASP A 255 -5.56 16.49 5.60
CA ASP A 255 -4.96 15.66 4.55
C ASP A 255 -4.04 14.58 5.15
N PRO A 256 -4.16 13.32 4.70
CA PRO A 256 -3.33 12.24 5.20
C PRO A 256 -1.88 12.40 4.71
N PRO A 257 -0.90 11.87 5.46
CA PRO A 257 0.46 11.75 4.95
C PRO A 257 0.50 10.78 3.78
N SER A 258 1.48 10.96 2.88
CA SER A 258 1.49 10.27 1.58
C SER A 258 1.52 8.73 1.66
N ILE A 259 2.01 8.17 2.77
CA ILE A 259 2.01 6.73 3.05
C ILE A 259 0.61 6.13 3.22
N VAL A 260 -0.39 6.93 3.60
CA VAL A 260 -1.79 6.54 3.77
C VAL A 260 -2.71 7.47 2.97
N TYR A 261 -2.30 7.84 1.75
CA TYR A 261 -3.00 8.81 0.88
C TYR A 261 -4.49 8.50 0.64
N TRP A 262 -4.91 7.25 0.83
CA TRP A 262 -6.29 6.79 0.62
C TRP A 262 -7.17 6.93 1.87
N TYR A 263 -6.64 7.42 3.00
CA TYR A 263 -7.42 7.71 4.21
C TYR A 263 -8.31 8.94 3.99
N SER A 264 -9.42 8.70 3.30
CA SER A 264 -10.46 9.67 2.99
C SER A 264 -11.65 9.54 3.95
N PRO A 265 -12.57 10.52 3.97
CA PRO A 265 -13.84 10.38 4.69
C PRO A 265 -14.59 9.09 4.31
N GLN A 266 -14.59 8.70 3.03
CA GLN A 266 -15.24 7.49 2.54
C GLN A 266 -14.54 6.22 3.05
N PHE A 267 -13.21 6.22 3.14
CA PHE A 267 -12.46 5.13 3.75
C PHE A 267 -12.80 4.96 5.24
N PHE A 268 -12.86 6.06 5.99
CA PHE A 268 -13.28 6.02 7.38
C PHE A 268 -14.72 5.56 7.55
N GLN A 269 -15.63 6.02 6.68
CA GLN A 269 -17.02 5.60 6.66
C GLN A 269 -17.15 4.07 6.50
N MET A 270 -16.40 3.48 5.56
CA MET A 270 -16.38 2.02 5.40
C MET A 270 -15.83 1.31 6.64
N ASN A 271 -14.80 1.85 7.30
CA ASN A 271 -14.24 1.26 8.52
C ASN A 271 -15.18 1.38 9.72
N ILE A 272 -15.94 2.47 9.85
CA ILE A 272 -17.03 2.60 10.82
C ILE A 272 -18.07 1.50 10.56
N GLY A 273 -18.46 1.30 9.29
CA GLY A 273 -19.37 0.22 8.89
C GLY A 273 -18.85 -1.19 9.25
N MET A 274 -17.54 -1.45 9.10
CA MET A 274 -16.92 -2.72 9.51
C MET A 274 -17.03 -2.96 11.03
N VAL A 275 -16.84 -1.91 11.84
CA VAL A 275 -16.99 -2.00 13.30
C VAL A 275 -18.46 -2.18 13.68
N SER A 276 -19.39 -1.43 13.06
CA SER A 276 -20.83 -1.59 13.25
C SER A 276 -21.30 -3.02 12.94
N LEU A 277 -20.78 -3.62 11.86
CA LEU A 277 -21.06 -5.02 11.53
C LEU A 277 -20.57 -5.99 12.62
N SER A 278 -19.42 -5.69 13.23
CA SER A 278 -18.86 -6.48 14.34
C SER A 278 -19.63 -6.30 15.66
N LEU A 279 -20.47 -5.28 15.75
CA LEU A 279 -21.37 -4.98 16.88
C LEU A 279 -22.81 -5.43 16.64
N ASP A 280 -23.05 -6.18 15.55
CA ASP A 280 -24.36 -6.64 15.09
C ASP A 280 -25.35 -5.51 14.70
N ASP A 281 -24.85 -4.30 14.43
CA ASP A 281 -25.65 -3.21 13.85
C ASP A 281 -25.65 -3.34 12.32
N HIS A 282 -26.40 -4.31 11.82
CA HIS A 282 -26.43 -4.68 10.41
C HIS A 282 -27.00 -3.57 9.51
N ALA A 283 -27.97 -2.80 10.00
CA ALA A 283 -28.55 -1.69 9.28
C ALA A 283 -27.52 -0.57 9.06
N ALA A 284 -26.87 -0.09 10.13
CA ALA A 284 -25.85 0.95 10.00
C ALA A 284 -24.65 0.44 9.18
N ALA A 285 -24.24 -0.81 9.37
CA ALA A 285 -23.16 -1.41 8.59
C ALA A 285 -23.46 -1.40 7.08
N ALA A 286 -24.66 -1.82 6.67
CA ALA A 286 -25.04 -1.85 5.26
C ALA A 286 -25.04 -0.45 4.64
N ASP A 287 -25.65 0.53 5.33
CA ASP A 287 -25.76 1.89 4.82
C ASP A 287 -24.36 2.55 4.70
N LEU A 288 -23.52 2.44 5.73
CA LEU A 288 -22.15 3.01 5.75
C LEU A 288 -21.22 2.36 4.71
N LEU A 289 -21.25 1.03 4.59
CA LEU A 289 -20.41 0.32 3.62
C LEU A 289 -20.84 0.63 2.18
N SER A 290 -22.15 0.68 1.92
CA SER A 290 -22.69 1.01 0.59
C SER A 290 -22.33 2.43 0.16
N GLU A 291 -22.54 3.42 1.04
CA GLU A 291 -22.19 4.81 0.76
C GLU A 291 -20.68 5.01 0.59
N GLY A 292 -19.87 4.43 1.49
CA GLY A 292 -18.42 4.52 1.40
C GLY A 292 -17.87 3.94 0.10
N LEU A 293 -18.33 2.76 -0.31
CA LEU A 293 -17.94 2.12 -1.58
C LEU A 293 -18.35 2.96 -2.80
N ARG A 294 -19.56 3.53 -2.81
CA ARG A 294 -20.02 4.41 -3.90
C ARG A 294 -19.24 5.72 -3.97
N GLY A 295 -18.79 6.22 -2.84
CA GLY A 295 -18.06 7.48 -2.73
C GLY A 295 -16.57 7.39 -3.07
N LEU A 296 -16.01 6.19 -3.28
CA LEU A 296 -14.60 6.05 -3.64
C LEU A 296 -14.28 6.70 -5.00
N PRO A 297 -13.06 7.24 -5.17
CA PRO A 297 -12.53 7.64 -6.48
C PRO A 297 -12.65 6.51 -7.50
N ALA A 298 -12.85 6.85 -8.77
CA ALA A 298 -13.12 5.86 -9.83
C ALA A 298 -12.02 4.81 -9.93
N GLU A 299 -10.76 5.25 -9.81
CA GLU A 299 -9.56 4.43 -9.85
C GLU A 299 -9.44 3.44 -8.67
N GLN A 300 -10.13 3.69 -7.56
CA GLN A 300 -10.09 2.82 -6.36
C GLN A 300 -11.26 1.86 -6.24
N ARG A 301 -12.38 2.10 -6.94
CA ARG A 301 -13.59 1.26 -6.83
C ARG A 301 -13.36 -0.21 -7.20
N GLY A 302 -12.43 -0.44 -8.13
CA GLY A 302 -12.05 -1.77 -8.58
C GLY A 302 -10.91 -2.41 -7.79
N ALA A 303 -10.24 -1.66 -6.91
CA ALA A 303 -9.02 -2.09 -6.25
C ALA A 303 -9.25 -3.32 -5.38
N GLU A 304 -8.27 -4.24 -5.38
CA GLU A 304 -8.40 -5.54 -4.71
C GLU A 304 -8.71 -5.39 -3.21
N TRP A 305 -8.15 -4.37 -2.56
CA TRP A 305 -8.36 -4.08 -1.14
C TRP A 305 -9.82 -3.77 -0.78
N THR A 306 -10.65 -3.34 -1.74
CA THR A 306 -12.08 -3.08 -1.51
C THR A 306 -12.91 -4.36 -1.30
N THR A 307 -12.36 -5.53 -1.65
CA THR A 307 -13.07 -6.82 -1.62
C THR A 307 -13.60 -7.18 -0.23
N GLU A 308 -12.87 -6.84 0.83
CA GLU A 308 -13.34 -7.12 2.19
C GLU A 308 -14.59 -6.30 2.56
N TYR A 309 -14.64 -5.03 2.15
CA TYR A 309 -15.78 -4.15 2.41
C TYR A 309 -17.01 -4.56 1.60
N ARG A 310 -16.82 -4.99 0.35
CA ARG A 310 -17.91 -5.57 -0.48
C ARG A 310 -18.46 -6.86 0.13
N THR A 311 -17.58 -7.71 0.66
CA THR A 311 -17.99 -8.95 1.34
C THR A 311 -18.75 -8.65 2.63
N ALA A 312 -18.28 -7.67 3.40
CA ALA A 312 -18.94 -7.20 4.62
C ALA A 312 -20.32 -6.59 4.32
N LEU A 313 -20.45 -5.79 3.25
CA LEU A 313 -21.71 -5.21 2.81
C LEU A 313 -22.73 -6.30 2.50
N ALA A 314 -22.35 -7.29 1.67
CA ALA A 314 -23.24 -8.40 1.33
C ALA A 314 -23.66 -9.21 2.58
N ARG A 315 -22.79 -9.32 3.60
CA ARG A 315 -23.14 -9.95 4.87
C ARG A 315 -24.14 -9.10 5.67
N ALA A 316 -23.92 -7.78 5.75
CA ALA A 316 -24.80 -6.85 6.45
C ALA A 316 -26.20 -6.83 5.83
N GLU A 317 -26.30 -6.78 4.49
CA GLU A 317 -27.57 -6.79 3.77
C GLU A 317 -28.39 -8.06 3.97
N ARG A 318 -27.73 -9.23 4.10
CA ARG A 318 -28.42 -10.49 4.39
C ARG A 318 -28.94 -10.60 5.82
N ALA A 319 -28.40 -9.82 6.74
CA ALA A 319 -28.72 -9.84 8.16
C ALA A 319 -29.57 -8.63 8.61
N ARG A 320 -29.88 -7.73 7.67
CA ARG A 320 -30.80 -6.59 7.84
C ARG A 320 -32.24 -7.08 7.88
#